data_AF-A0A7S1HB22-F1
#
_entry.id   AF-A0A7S1HB22-F1
#
_cell.length_a   1.000
_cell.length_b   1.000
_cell.length_c   1.000
_cell.angle_alpha   90.00
_cell.angle_beta   90.00
_cell.angle_gamma   90.00
#
_symmetry.space_group_name_H-M   'P 1'
#
loop_
_entity.id
_entity.type
_entity.pdbx_description
1 polymer ?
#
loop_
_entity_poly.entity_id
_entity_poly.type
_entity_poly.pdbx_seq_one_letter_code
_entity_poly.pdbx_strand_id
1 'polypeptide(L)'
;VVVTDTATPTLSQNIIRDGKHAGLLIRHNAKGKFRQNTLSHNVHGNIVLLEQVSSELVANIISHGPLGGIIIRGSTTVTVRGNTICHNDGANIAVLDNSDPICDGNVLTNGAG
;
A
#
# COMPACT_ATOMS: atom_id res chain seq x y z
N VAL A 1 -7.78 -3.75 -7.26
CA VAL A 1 -8.11 -2.37 -7.71
C VAL A 1 -6.89 -1.76 -8.37
N VAL A 2 -7.05 -1.08 -9.50
CA VAL A 2 -5.95 -0.39 -10.17
C VAL A 2 -6.30 1.09 -10.29
N VAL A 3 -5.37 1.95 -9.89
CA VAL A 3 -5.43 3.41 -10.05
C VAL A 3 -4.21 3.81 -10.88
N THR A 4 -4.45 4.46 -12.02
CA THR A 4 -3.40 4.75 -13.00
C THR A 4 -3.57 6.14 -13.56
N ASP A 5 -2.52 6.62 -14.20
CA ASP A 5 -2.48 7.86 -14.94
C ASP A 5 -2.81 9.03 -14.01
N THR A 6 -3.68 9.95 -14.41
CA THR A 6 -4.01 11.13 -13.60
C THR A 6 -5.18 10.91 -12.63
N ALA A 7 -5.57 9.65 -12.38
CA ALA A 7 -6.69 9.32 -11.50
C ALA A 7 -6.43 9.74 -10.05
N THR A 8 -7.49 10.21 -9.37
CA THR A 8 -7.45 10.76 -7.99
C THR A 8 -8.59 10.23 -7.09
N PRO A 9 -8.87 8.91 -7.04
CA PRO A 9 -10.03 8.39 -6.31
C PRO A 9 -9.88 8.49 -4.78
N THR A 10 -11.02 8.36 -4.11
CA THR A 10 -11.08 8.07 -2.67
C THR A 10 -11.67 6.69 -2.46
N LEU A 11 -10.94 5.82 -1.75
CA LEU A 11 -11.44 4.54 -1.27
C LEU A 11 -11.45 4.58 0.25
N SER A 12 -12.64 4.47 0.83
CA SER A 12 -12.82 4.45 2.28
C SER A 12 -13.63 3.25 2.72
N GLN A 13 -13.20 2.59 3.80
CA GLN A 13 -13.97 1.53 4.46
C GLN A 13 -14.30 0.33 3.56
N ASN A 14 -13.42 0.00 2.62
CA ASN A 14 -13.57 -1.15 1.74
C ASN A 14 -12.81 -2.37 2.26
N ILE A 15 -13.21 -3.55 1.80
CA ILE A 15 -12.49 -4.82 1.98
C ILE A 15 -11.97 -5.27 0.62
N ILE A 16 -10.65 -5.43 0.49
CA ILE A 16 -9.98 -5.86 -0.75
C ILE A 16 -9.12 -7.09 -0.43
N ARG A 17 -9.62 -8.27 -0.79
CA ARG A 17 -8.99 -9.53 -0.41
C ARG A 17 -9.10 -10.59 -1.48
N ASP A 18 -8.27 -11.63 -1.34
CA ASP A 18 -8.29 -12.84 -2.17
C ASP A 18 -8.09 -12.54 -3.68
N GLY A 19 -7.40 -11.44 -3.99
CA GLY A 19 -7.09 -11.02 -5.35
C GLY A 19 -5.91 -11.79 -5.94
N LYS A 20 -5.97 -12.10 -7.24
CA LYS A 20 -4.89 -12.80 -7.96
C LYS A 20 -3.64 -11.95 -8.25
N HIS A 21 -3.69 -10.66 -7.93
CA HIS A 21 -2.60 -9.70 -8.10
C HIS A 21 -2.43 -8.87 -6.81
N ALA A 22 -1.90 -7.66 -6.91
CA ALA A 22 -1.97 -6.71 -5.81
C ALA A 22 -3.42 -6.34 -5.48
N GLY A 23 -3.73 -6.16 -4.20
CA GLY A 23 -5.06 -5.70 -3.77
C GLY A 23 -5.34 -4.29 -4.31
N LEU A 24 -4.38 -3.39 -4.13
CA LEU A 24 -4.39 -2.03 -4.65
C LEU A 24 -3.07 -1.73 -5.36
N LEU A 25 -3.15 -1.48 -6.68
CA LEU A 25 -2.03 -1.03 -7.50
C LEU A 25 -2.22 0.44 -7.88
N ILE A 26 -1.22 1.28 -7.60
CA ILE A 26 -1.20 2.71 -7.93
C ILE A 26 0.05 3.00 -8.79
N ARG A 27 -0.11 3.63 -9.97
CA ARG A 27 1.01 3.87 -10.91
C ARG A 27 0.80 5.07 -11.85
N HIS A 28 1.80 5.42 -12.66
CA HIS A 28 1.74 6.43 -13.73
C HIS A 28 1.22 7.83 -13.31
N ASN A 29 1.76 8.47 -12.27
CA ASN A 29 1.30 9.79 -11.77
C ASN A 29 -0.03 9.80 -11.01
N ALA A 30 -0.54 8.61 -10.68
CA ALA A 30 -1.79 8.49 -9.94
C ALA A 30 -1.68 9.06 -8.53
N LYS A 31 -2.82 9.53 -8.06
CA LYS A 31 -3.01 10.04 -6.71
C LYS A 31 -4.20 9.34 -6.08
N GLY A 32 -4.40 9.56 -4.79
CA GLY A 32 -5.62 9.10 -4.14
C GLY A 32 -5.55 9.13 -2.63
N LYS A 33 -6.73 8.92 -2.04
CA LYS A 33 -6.92 8.82 -0.59
C LYS A 33 -7.49 7.45 -0.26
N PHE A 34 -6.71 6.63 0.41
CA PHE A 34 -7.08 5.27 0.76
C PHE A 34 -7.10 5.16 2.28
N ARG A 35 -8.31 5.19 2.84
CA ARG A 35 -8.52 5.35 4.28
C ARG A 35 -9.36 4.23 4.87
N GLN A 36 -8.97 3.69 6.03
CA GLN A 36 -9.79 2.71 6.75
C GLN A 36 -10.17 1.47 5.91
N ASN A 37 -9.37 1.10 4.91
CA ASN A 37 -9.62 -0.11 4.13
C ASN A 37 -8.93 -1.30 4.79
N THR A 38 -9.48 -2.49 4.57
CA THR A 38 -8.86 -3.76 4.94
C THR A 38 -8.35 -4.46 3.68
N LEU A 39 -7.04 -4.70 3.61
CA LEU A 39 -6.41 -5.42 2.51
C LEU A 39 -5.71 -6.67 3.02
N SER A 40 -6.05 -7.84 2.48
CA SER A 40 -5.44 -9.08 2.94
C SER A 40 -5.46 -10.22 1.92
N HIS A 41 -4.53 -11.16 2.03
CA HIS A 41 -4.54 -12.41 1.24
C HIS A 41 -4.58 -12.18 -0.28
N ASN A 42 -3.97 -11.09 -0.74
CA ASN A 42 -3.76 -10.85 -2.16
C ASN A 42 -2.45 -11.52 -2.58
N VAL A 43 -2.40 -12.12 -3.78
CA VAL A 43 -1.29 -13.02 -4.20
C VAL A 43 0.08 -12.32 -4.31
N HIS A 44 0.12 -10.99 -4.48
CA HIS A 44 1.36 -10.20 -4.52
C HIS A 44 1.54 -9.35 -3.26
N GLY A 45 1.93 -8.07 -3.37
CA GLY A 45 1.84 -7.11 -2.27
C GLY A 45 0.40 -6.63 -2.10
N ASN A 46 -0.05 -6.37 -0.87
CA ASN A 46 -1.41 -5.87 -0.65
C ASN A 46 -1.62 -4.49 -1.27
N ILE A 47 -0.69 -3.57 -1.03
CA ILE A 47 -0.64 -2.26 -1.69
C ILE A 47 0.69 -2.14 -2.42
N VAL A 48 0.65 -1.77 -3.70
CA VAL A 48 1.84 -1.58 -4.53
C VAL A 48 1.75 -0.20 -5.20
N LEU A 49 2.76 0.64 -4.96
CA LEU A 49 2.92 1.97 -5.54
C LEU A 49 4.17 1.96 -6.43
N LEU A 50 4.00 2.31 -7.69
CA LEU A 50 5.07 2.26 -8.69
C LEU A 50 5.25 3.62 -9.38
N GLU A 51 6.48 3.88 -9.81
CA GLU A 51 6.86 5.05 -10.64
C GLU A 51 6.66 6.37 -9.87
N GLN A 52 5.97 7.35 -10.46
CA GLN A 52 5.65 8.62 -9.81
C GLN A 52 4.24 8.53 -9.22
N VAL A 53 4.11 8.41 -7.91
CA VAL A 53 2.80 8.40 -7.22
C VAL A 53 2.82 9.39 -6.08
N SER A 54 1.69 10.05 -5.85
CA SER A 54 1.49 10.93 -4.69
C SER A 54 0.14 10.67 -4.04
N SER A 55 0.12 9.93 -2.93
CA SER A 55 -1.11 9.40 -2.32
C SER A 55 -1.06 9.39 -0.80
N GLU A 56 -2.21 9.14 -0.18
CA GLU A 56 -2.35 8.95 1.27
C GLU A 56 -2.90 7.56 1.59
N LEU A 57 -2.20 6.82 2.44
CA LEU A 57 -2.62 5.56 3.04
C LEU A 57 -2.82 5.80 4.55
N VAL A 58 -4.07 5.93 4.99
CA VAL A 58 -4.37 6.31 6.39
C VAL A 58 -5.28 5.30 7.08
N ALA A 59 -4.88 4.84 8.27
CA ALA A 59 -5.70 3.98 9.12
C ALA A 59 -6.19 2.68 8.45
N ASN A 60 -5.43 2.13 7.50
CA ASN A 60 -5.75 0.86 6.86
C ASN A 60 -5.24 -0.32 7.69
N ILE A 61 -5.87 -1.47 7.50
CA ILE A 61 -5.43 -2.77 8.04
C ILE A 61 -4.90 -3.59 6.87
N ILE A 62 -3.64 -4.00 6.93
CA ILE A 62 -2.94 -4.64 5.82
C ILE A 62 -2.24 -5.90 6.34
N SER A 63 -2.56 -7.07 5.79
CA SER A 63 -1.97 -8.31 6.29
C SER A 63 -1.90 -9.45 5.28
N HIS A 64 -1.06 -10.47 5.55
CA HIS A 64 -1.01 -11.68 4.74
C HIS A 64 -0.72 -11.41 3.25
N GLY A 65 0.21 -10.49 2.97
CA GLY A 65 0.75 -10.22 1.64
C GLY A 65 2.05 -11.00 1.41
N PRO A 66 2.10 -11.98 0.49
CA PRO A 66 3.29 -12.80 0.27
C PRO A 66 4.53 -12.03 -0.17
N LEU A 67 4.36 -10.92 -0.91
CA LEU A 67 5.48 -10.06 -1.32
C LEU A 67 5.68 -8.85 -0.40
N GLY A 68 4.84 -8.69 0.63
CA GLY A 68 4.87 -7.56 1.55
C GLY A 68 3.51 -6.88 1.74
N GLY A 69 3.43 -6.02 2.76
CA GLY A 69 2.24 -5.23 3.06
C GLY A 69 2.05 -4.07 2.09
N ILE A 70 2.96 -3.09 2.18
CA ILE A 70 3.02 -1.92 1.30
C ILE A 70 4.37 -1.93 0.58
N ILE A 71 4.36 -1.94 -0.75
CA ILE A 71 5.56 -1.86 -1.58
C ILE A 71 5.57 -0.51 -2.29
N ILE A 72 6.60 0.29 -2.05
CA ILE A 72 6.78 1.63 -2.60
C ILE A 72 8.04 1.62 -3.47
N ARG A 73 7.90 1.89 -4.77
CA ARG A 73 9.00 1.82 -5.75
C ARG A 73 8.94 2.99 -6.75
N GLY A 74 10.11 3.40 -7.27
CA GLY A 74 10.25 4.48 -8.26
C GLY A 74 10.61 5.83 -7.63
N SER A 75 9.76 6.83 -7.84
CA SER A 75 9.89 8.20 -7.32
C SER A 75 8.56 8.62 -6.68
N THR A 76 8.14 7.83 -5.70
CA THR A 76 6.85 7.98 -5.03
C THR A 76 6.97 8.83 -3.76
N THR A 77 6.00 9.72 -3.55
CA THR A 77 5.83 10.54 -2.33
C THR A 77 4.50 10.19 -1.68
N VAL A 78 4.50 9.18 -0.82
CA VAL A 78 3.28 8.67 -0.17
C VAL A 78 3.31 8.97 1.33
N THR A 79 2.17 9.40 1.87
CA THR A 79 1.98 9.45 3.32
C THR A 79 1.37 8.13 3.79
N VAL A 80 2.06 7.42 4.67
CA VAL A 80 1.60 6.19 5.31
C VAL A 80 1.40 6.50 6.79
N ARG A 81 0.15 6.69 7.23
CA ARG A 81 -0.13 7.14 8.60
C ARG A 81 -1.15 6.29 9.34
N GLY A 82 -0.84 5.92 10.59
CA GLY A 82 -1.79 5.26 11.48
C GLY A 82 -2.27 3.89 11.00
N ASN A 83 -1.54 3.22 10.12
CA ASN A 83 -1.92 1.91 9.58
C ASN A 83 -1.48 0.79 10.51
N THR A 84 -2.23 -0.31 10.53
CA THR A 84 -1.81 -1.57 11.15
C THR A 84 -1.39 -2.52 10.03
N ILE A 85 -0.11 -2.91 10.02
CA ILE A 85 0.47 -3.72 8.95
C ILE A 85 1.16 -4.93 9.58
N CYS A 86 0.66 -6.14 9.31
CA CYS A 86 1.12 -7.31 10.01
C CYS A 86 1.04 -8.63 9.24
N HIS A 87 1.79 -9.64 9.66
CA HIS A 87 1.74 -11.00 9.11
C HIS A 87 1.96 -11.02 7.59
N ASN A 88 2.88 -10.20 7.09
CA ASN A 88 3.27 -10.26 5.68
C ASN A 88 4.53 -11.13 5.56
N ASP A 89 4.58 -11.98 4.54
CA ASP A 89 5.74 -12.87 4.32
C ASP A 89 6.94 -12.07 3.78
N GLY A 90 6.69 -10.87 3.24
CA GLY A 90 7.71 -9.86 2.97
C GLY A 90 7.75 -8.76 4.03
N ALA A 91 8.49 -7.68 3.75
CA ALA A 91 8.50 -6.50 4.61
C ALA A 91 7.09 -5.91 4.76
N ASN A 92 6.77 -5.40 5.96
CA ASN A 92 5.51 -4.69 6.19
C ASN A 92 5.41 -3.43 5.33
N ILE A 93 6.49 -2.65 5.27
CA ILE A 93 6.66 -1.53 4.34
C ILE A 93 8.02 -1.67 3.68
N ALA A 94 8.05 -1.83 2.36
CA ALA A 94 9.27 -1.80 1.57
C ALA A 94 9.35 -0.45 0.83
N VAL A 95 10.43 0.30 1.07
CA VAL A 95 10.73 1.56 0.36
C VAL A 95 11.93 1.32 -0.54
N LEU A 96 11.74 1.54 -1.84
CA LEU A 96 12.71 1.21 -2.88
C LEU A 96 12.97 2.42 -3.79
N ASP A 97 14.12 2.36 -4.47
CA ASP A 97 14.61 3.37 -5.42
C ASP A 97 14.69 4.77 -4.78
N ASN A 98 14.19 5.80 -5.46
CA ASN A 98 14.22 7.21 -5.03
C ASN A 98 12.91 7.62 -4.35
N SER A 99 12.20 6.68 -3.72
CA SER A 99 10.94 6.96 -3.04
C SER A 99 11.21 7.60 -1.67
N ASP A 100 10.40 8.59 -1.32
CA ASP A 100 10.54 9.35 -0.06
C ASP A 100 9.18 9.43 0.66
N PRO A 101 8.75 8.36 1.33
CA PRO A 101 7.48 8.34 2.03
C PRO A 101 7.58 8.95 3.42
N ILE A 102 6.48 9.56 3.86
CA ILE A 102 6.30 9.92 5.28
C ILE A 102 5.58 8.77 5.97
N CYS A 103 6.27 8.11 6.89
CA CYS A 103 5.71 7.04 7.72
C CYS A 103 5.52 7.54 9.16
N ASP A 104 4.27 7.65 9.61
CA ASP A 104 3.93 8.25 10.91
C ASP A 104 2.88 7.43 11.67
N GLY A 105 3.13 7.14 12.94
CA GLY A 105 2.18 6.45 13.83
C GLY A 105 1.68 5.07 13.35
N ASN A 106 2.42 4.35 12.50
CA ASN A 106 2.02 3.02 12.04
C ASN A 106 2.40 1.94 13.06
N VAL A 107 1.57 0.90 13.17
CA VAL A 107 1.87 -0.30 13.95
C VAL A 107 2.30 -1.40 12.99
N LEU A 108 3.57 -1.82 13.10
CA LEU A 108 4.17 -2.84 12.23
C LEU A 108 4.57 -4.04 13.09
N THR A 109 3.99 -5.21 12.83
CA THR A 109 4.28 -6.43 13.59
C THR A 109 4.39 -7.64 12.67
N ASN A 110 5.13 -8.68 13.07
CA ASN A 110 5.16 -9.98 12.39
C ASN A 110 5.38 -9.89 10.86
N GLY A 111 6.28 -9.01 10.40
CA GLY A 111 6.78 -9.02 9.02
C GLY A 111 8.05 -9.89 8.94
N ALA A 112 8.25 -10.62 7.84
CA ALA A 112 9.38 -11.54 7.68
C ALA A 112 10.54 -11.00 6.83
N GLY A 113 10.41 -9.78 6.28
CA GLY A 113 11.46 -9.09 5.51
C GLY A 113 12.03 -7.85 6.17
#